data_AF-A0A1W6SQ55-F1
#
_entry.id   AF-A0A1W6SQ55-F1
#
_cell.length_a   1.000
_cell.length_b   1.000
_cell.length_c   1.000
_cell.angle_alpha   90.00
_cell.angle_beta   90.00
_cell.angle_gamma   90.00
#
_symmetry.space_group_name_H-M   'P 1'
#
loop_
_entity.id
_entity.type
_entity.pdbx_description
1 polymer ?
#
loop_
_entity_poly.entity_id
_entity_poly.type
_entity_poly.pdbx_seq_one_letter_code
_entity_poly.pdbx_strand_id
1 'polypeptide(L)'
;MGKKYNIISRSNSISDTLKFDSEKYLEKLRKLNGILFDLDYVHHEMESHQQALDLWDGKLISGTRNEELKNLLNLRRASLVGHLERARLIKTSLGRKK
;
A
#
# COMPACT_ATOMS: atom_id res chain seq x y z
N MET A 1 -7.40 -7.59 -15.74
CA MET A 1 -6.02 -8.03 -15.41
C MET A 1 -5.94 -9.55 -15.19
N GLY A 2 -6.69 -10.17 -14.28
CA GLY A 2 -6.58 -11.63 -13.98
C GLY A 2 -6.77 -12.60 -15.17
N LYS A 3 -7.69 -12.32 -16.09
CA LYS A 3 -7.93 -13.16 -17.29
C LYS A 3 -6.74 -13.24 -18.26
N LYS A 4 -5.88 -12.21 -18.32
CA LYS A 4 -4.72 -12.20 -19.24
C LYS A 4 -3.58 -13.11 -18.75
N TYR A 5 -3.49 -13.33 -17.44
CA TYR A 5 -2.37 -14.03 -16.80
C TYR A 5 -2.74 -15.41 -16.26
N ASN A 6 -3.97 -15.88 -16.53
CA ASN A 6 -4.54 -17.10 -15.94
C ASN A 6 -4.40 -17.14 -14.39
N ILE A 7 -4.44 -15.96 -13.76
CA ILE A 7 -4.36 -15.82 -12.30
C ILE A 7 -5.79 -15.78 -11.78
N ILE A 8 -6.17 -16.83 -11.05
CA ILE A 8 -7.43 -16.86 -10.30
C ILE A 8 -7.18 -16.13 -8.98
N SER A 9 -7.84 -14.99 -8.79
CA SER A 9 -7.86 -14.31 -7.50
C SER A 9 -8.54 -15.23 -6.49
N ARG A 10 -7.79 -15.69 -5.49
CA ARG A 10 -8.32 -16.40 -4.33
C ARG A 10 -7.91 -15.62 -3.09
N SER A 11 -8.82 -15.49 -2.11
CA SER A 11 -8.42 -15.01 -0.80
C SER A 11 -7.33 -15.94 -0.23
N ASN A 12 -6.37 -15.36 0.46
CA ASN A 12 -5.36 -16.06 1.21
C ASN A 12 -5.11 -15.27 2.51
N SER A 13 -4.33 -15.86 3.42
CA SER A 13 -4.06 -15.22 4.71
C SER A 13 -3.51 -13.79 4.58
N ILE A 14 -2.73 -13.49 3.54
CA ILE A 14 -2.21 -12.13 3.30
C ILE A 14 -3.35 -11.19 2.91
N SER A 15 -4.22 -11.57 1.98
CA SER A 15 -5.35 -10.71 1.57
C SER A 15 -6.33 -10.47 2.70
N ASP A 16 -6.55 -11.48 3.55
CA ASP A 16 -7.48 -11.38 4.68
C ASP A 16 -6.91 -10.44 5.76
N THR A 17 -5.61 -10.55 6.07
CA THR A 17 -4.93 -9.61 6.97
C THR A 17 -4.96 -8.18 6.44
N LEU A 18 -4.62 -7.97 5.16
CA LEU A 18 -4.65 -6.63 4.55
C LEU A 18 -6.04 -5.99 4.61
N LYS A 19 -7.10 -6.80 4.40
CA LYS A 19 -8.48 -6.35 4.49
C LYS A 19 -8.85 -5.95 5.92
N PHE A 20 -8.55 -6.81 6.89
CA PHE A 20 -8.82 -6.55 8.30
C PHE A 20 -8.12 -5.28 8.80
N ASP A 21 -6.84 -5.12 8.48
CA ASP A 21 -6.07 -3.94 8.89
C ASP A 21 -6.64 -2.65 8.28
N SER A 22 -7.10 -2.71 7.02
CA SER A 22 -7.77 -1.61 6.34
C SER A 22 -9.10 -1.23 7.00
N GLU A 23 -9.94 -2.22 7.34
CA GLU A 23 -11.23 -2.01 8.00
C GLU A 23 -11.05 -1.36 9.38
N LYS A 24 -10.12 -1.88 10.18
CA LYS A 24 -9.77 -1.33 11.49
C LYS A 24 -9.25 0.11 11.37
N TYR A 25 -8.46 0.40 10.34
CA TYR A 25 -7.95 1.75 10.12
C TYR A 25 -9.05 2.74 9.72
N LEU A 26 -10.00 2.32 8.87
CA LEU A 26 -11.16 3.14 8.52
C LEU A 26 -12.00 3.52 9.74
N GLU A 27 -12.19 2.61 10.69
CA GLU A 27 -12.90 2.91 11.95
C GLU A 27 -12.19 3.99 12.78
N LYS A 28 -10.86 4.00 12.79
CA LYS A 28 -10.06 5.05 13.44
C LYS A 28 -10.23 6.38 12.72
N LEU A 29 -10.04 6.40 11.40
CA LEU A 29 -10.15 7.62 10.58
C LEU A 29 -11.48 8.33 10.75
N ARG A 30 -12.59 7.58 10.83
CA ARG A 30 -13.94 8.14 11.01
C ARG A 30 -14.13 8.96 12.28
N LYS A 31 -13.21 8.84 13.25
CA LYS A 31 -13.23 9.57 14.53
C LYS A 31 -12.36 10.84 14.50
N LEU A 32 -11.58 11.03 13.44
CA LEU A 32 -10.66 12.16 13.29
C LEU A 32 -11.24 13.22 12.35
N ASN A 33 -10.84 14.47 12.55
CA ASN A 33 -11.30 15.60 11.74
C ASN A 33 -10.16 16.61 11.49
N GLY A 34 -10.27 17.37 10.41
CA GLY A 34 -9.35 18.46 10.07
C GLY A 34 -7.88 18.00 10.04
N ILE A 35 -6.98 18.81 10.61
CA ILE A 35 -5.54 18.52 10.58
C ILE A 35 -5.16 17.19 11.25
N LEU A 36 -5.94 16.72 12.24
CA LEU A 36 -5.70 15.42 12.86
C LEU A 36 -6.03 14.27 11.90
N PHE A 37 -7.08 14.42 11.09
CA PHE A 37 -7.38 13.47 10.02
C PHE A 37 -6.26 13.47 8.97
N ASP A 38 -5.88 14.65 8.47
CA ASP A 38 -4.87 14.77 7.41
C ASP A 38 -3.52 14.15 7.82
N LEU A 39 -3.08 14.42 9.05
CA LEU A 39 -1.82 13.90 9.59
C LEU A 39 -1.87 12.38 9.81
N ASP A 40 -2.98 11.86 10.34
CA ASP A 40 -3.11 10.43 10.58
C ASP A 40 -3.21 9.65 9.27
N TYR A 41 -4.00 10.17 8.32
CA TYR A 41 -4.16 9.60 6.98
C TYR A 41 -2.82 9.51 6.25
N VAL A 42 -2.09 10.62 6.13
CA VAL A 42 -0.81 10.59 5.42
C VAL A 42 0.23 9.73 6.12
N HIS A 43 0.19 9.64 7.45
CA HIS A 43 1.07 8.76 8.21
C HIS A 43 0.81 7.29 7.88
N HIS A 44 -0.46 6.88 7.89
CA HIS A 44 -0.83 5.52 7.54
C HIS A 44 -0.51 5.17 6.08
N GLU A 45 -0.77 6.08 5.13
CA GLU A 45 -0.41 5.85 3.72
C GLU A 45 1.11 5.63 3.57
N MET A 46 1.94 6.34 4.35
CA MET A 46 3.38 6.11 4.37
C MET A 46 3.74 4.71 4.92
N GLU A 47 3.16 4.32 6.06
CA GLU A 47 3.43 3.02 6.69
C GLU A 47 2.93 1.86 5.83
N SER A 48 1.69 1.94 5.35
CA SER A 48 1.03 0.92 4.53
C SER A 48 1.76 0.71 3.21
N HIS A 49 2.16 1.78 2.51
CA HIS A 49 2.94 1.63 1.29
C HIS A 49 4.36 1.10 1.53
N GLN A 50 5.00 1.44 2.65
CA GLN A 50 6.30 0.83 3.01
C GLN A 50 6.14 -0.67 3.29
N GLN A 51 5.15 -1.07 4.09
CA GLN A 51 4.86 -2.49 4.36
C GLN A 51 4.52 -3.26 3.09
N ALA A 52 3.77 -2.66 2.17
CA ALA A 52 3.49 -3.25 0.87
C ALA A 52 4.77 -3.46 0.05
N LEU A 53 5.67 -2.47 0.01
CA LEU A 53 6.97 -2.61 -0.66
C LEU A 53 7.81 -3.73 -0.04
N ASP A 54 7.89 -3.80 1.29
CA ASP A 54 8.65 -4.83 2.00
C ASP A 54 8.10 -6.23 1.72
N LEU A 55 6.78 -6.39 1.73
CA LEU A 55 6.10 -7.64 1.38
C LEU A 55 6.35 -8.03 -0.10
N TRP A 56 6.32 -7.05 -0.99
CA TRP A 56 6.52 -7.28 -2.41
C TRP A 56 7.95 -7.72 -2.69
N ASP A 57 8.93 -7.03 -2.13
CA ASP A 57 10.35 -7.32 -2.32
C ASP A 57 10.74 -8.64 -1.66
N GLY A 58 10.31 -8.83 -0.41
CA GLY A 58 10.70 -9.99 0.39
C GLY A 58 9.97 -11.28 0.01
N LYS A 59 8.73 -11.21 -0.48
CA LYS A 59 7.89 -12.41 -0.70
C LYS A 59 7.38 -12.55 -2.13
N LEU A 60 6.76 -11.50 -2.69
CA LEU A 60 6.05 -11.65 -3.97
C LEU A 60 7.01 -11.67 -5.16
N ILE A 61 7.88 -10.68 -5.29
CA ILE A 61 8.83 -10.55 -6.40
C ILE A 61 9.92 -11.61 -6.29
N SER A 62 10.46 -11.84 -5.09
CA SER A 62 11.48 -12.86 -4.83
C SER A 62 10.95 -14.28 -5.05
N GLY A 63 9.70 -14.55 -4.69
CA GLY A 63 9.06 -15.87 -4.78
C GLY A 63 8.39 -16.18 -6.11
N THR A 64 8.23 -15.19 -7.00
CA THR A 64 7.55 -15.39 -8.29
C THR A 64 8.47 -16.06 -9.31
N ARG A 65 8.05 -17.22 -9.82
CA ARG A 65 8.75 -17.97 -10.89
C ARG A 65 8.30 -17.59 -12.30
N ASN A 66 7.13 -16.97 -12.44
CA ASN A 66 6.62 -16.53 -13.73
C ASN A 66 7.21 -15.15 -14.07
N GLU A 67 8.11 -15.10 -15.04
CA GLU A 67 8.82 -13.86 -15.41
C GLU A 67 7.89 -12.72 -15.87
N GLU A 68 6.78 -13.03 -16.55
CA GLU A 68 5.80 -12.01 -16.95
C GLU A 68 5.09 -11.40 -15.73
N LEU A 69 4.70 -12.23 -14.76
CA LEU A 69 4.13 -11.77 -13.49
C LEU A 69 5.16 -11.00 -12.67
N LYS A 70 6.43 -11.43 -12.65
CA LYS A 70 7.51 -10.72 -11.96
C LYS A 70 7.73 -9.34 -12.56
N ASN A 71 7.72 -9.22 -13.89
CA ASN A 71 7.78 -7.93 -14.59
C ASN A 71 6.58 -7.04 -14.25
N LEU A 72 5.37 -7.61 -14.21
CA LEU A 72 4.19 -6.87 -13.79
C LEU A 72 4.30 -6.36 -12.34
N LEU A 73 4.78 -7.19 -11.42
CA LEU A 73 5.02 -6.79 -10.02
C LEU A 73 6.06 -5.68 -9.95
N ASN A 74 7.17 -5.76 -10.68
CA ASN A 74 8.19 -4.70 -10.72
C ASN A 74 7.62 -3.37 -11.26
N LEU A 75 6.82 -3.40 -12.33
CA LEU A 75 6.16 -2.21 -12.86
C LEU A 75 5.21 -1.57 -11.84
N ARG A 76 4.45 -2.40 -11.11
CA ARG A 76 3.54 -1.90 -10.08
C ARG A 76 4.27 -1.42 -8.83
N ARG A 77 5.43 -2.01 -8.51
CA ARG A 77 6.30 -1.58 -7.41
C ARG A 77 6.75 -0.14 -7.61
N ALA A 78 7.12 0.24 -8.82
CA ALA A 78 7.47 1.64 -9.14
C ALA A 78 6.32 2.62 -8.83
N SER A 79 5.06 2.21 -9.05
CA SER A 79 3.90 3.03 -8.69
C SER A 79 3.74 3.18 -7.18
N LEU A 80 3.98 2.11 -6.39
CA LEU A 80 3.95 2.16 -4.92
C LEU A 80 5.03 3.09 -4.36
N VAL A 81 6.25 3.04 -4.90
CA VAL A 81 7.32 3.98 -4.54
C VAL A 81 6.87 5.42 -4.79
N GLY A 82 6.29 5.70 -5.96
CA GLY A 82 5.77 7.04 -6.27
C GLY A 82 4.64 7.50 -5.33
N HIS A 83 3.78 6.61 -4.85
CA HIS A 83 2.77 6.95 -3.83
C HIS A 83 3.42 7.27 -2.48
N LEU A 84 4.37 6.46 -2.03
CA LEU A 84 5.10 6.69 -0.77
C LEU A 84 5.84 8.03 -0.77
N GLU A 85 6.51 8.37 -1.86
CA GLU A 85 7.18 9.66 -2.01
C GLU A 85 6.20 10.83 -1.95
N ARG A 86 5.05 10.73 -2.63
CA ARG A 86 4.00 11.75 -2.56
C ARG A 86 3.47 11.91 -1.13
N ALA A 87 3.23 10.82 -0.41
CA ALA A 87 2.78 10.87 0.98
C ALA A 87 3.81 11.58 1.88
N ARG A 88 5.12 11.30 1.71
CA ARG A 88 6.19 12.02 2.42
C ARG A 88 6.20 13.53 2.13
N LEU A 89 5.98 13.92 0.88
CA LEU A 89 5.89 15.33 0.48
C LEU A 89 4.66 16.02 1.11
N ILE A 90 3.50 15.36 1.11
CA ILE A 90 2.28 15.86 1.75
C ILE A 90 2.51 16.04 3.25
N LYS A 91 3.06 15.05 3.95
CA LYS A 91 3.39 15.15 5.39
C LYS A 91 4.27 16.36 5.68
N THR A 92 5.31 16.56 4.86
CA THR A 92 6.21 17.72 4.98
C THR A 92 5.45 19.04 4.79
N SER A 93 4.56 19.11 3.81
CA SER A 93 3.72 20.28 3.54
C SER A 93 2.77 20.60 4.69
N LEU A 94 2.12 19.58 5.27
CA LEU A 94 1.24 19.74 6.44
C LEU A 94 2.02 20.23 7.67
N GLY A 95 3.25 19.79 7.87
CA GLY A 95 4.12 20.27 8.95
C GLY A 95 4.53 21.75 8.83
N ARG A 96 4.57 22.28 7.60
CA ARG A 96 4.86 23.70 7.32
C ARG A 96 3.64 24.63 7.45
N LYS A 97 2.43 24.07 7.46
CA LYS A 97 1.17 24.81 7.60
C LYS A 97 0.71 24.97 9.07
N LYS A 98 1.53 24.53 10.03
CA LYS A 98 1.28 24.69 11.46
C LYS A 98 1.53 26.12 11.94
#